data_AF-A0AAF5DFP9-F1
#
_entry.id   AF-A0AAF5DFP9-F1
#
_cell.length_a   1.000
_cell.length_b   1.000
_cell.length_c   1.000
_cell.angle_alpha   90.00
_cell.angle_beta   90.00
_cell.angle_gamma   90.00
#
_symmetry.space_group_name_H-M   'P 1'
#
loop_
_entity.id
_entity.type
_entity.pdbx_description
1 polymer ?
#
loop_
_entity_poly.entity_id
_entity_poly.type
_entity_poly.pdbx_seq_one_letter_code
_entity_poly.pdbx_strand_id
1 'polypeptide(L)'
;MDEEVLMEFEVRMGYKNKNDKEWKEYYNINVTRKLHCTISEERKIKGNLYDCQPIDLFELSSNPYPYYLLNIKLPVTDEVCKKNPKAPNCGLGMINEIRFISIHQNGGFTYIWLLMKTLITPFIGYGNYWYWRRIRDLNRPKYLVEKSILALGITTLILDIPFEWITLLIRWPVILLFNDIRQGIFYTILFSFWLIFAGEHLVETGYGNTLENYWKNLTLIFLASIGFLFYDITERGIQMINPFFTLWSSDFGTSVATTILKISCFSLVLYIIFLIYKVILVWNCIRRKREAQLYQSNPLRRIKVENIIFRFKFLMIFTVICAILTVLTYAFKQIGEMQYHDSDPTSGLLTSWTSAFFIGTFGMWNIYVMLLLAMYAPSHKYFKEATILMSDIKDTVDFLSGNSENAAMSTLLKPCID
;
A
#
# COMPACT_ATOMS: atom_id res chain seq x y z
N MET A 1 40.34 -2.82 -18.48
CA MET A 1 39.03 -2.14 -18.50
C MET A 1 38.99 -1.29 -17.25
N ASP A 2 38.52 -0.05 -17.35
CA ASP A 2 38.27 0.76 -16.15
C ASP A 2 37.17 0.11 -15.33
N GLU A 3 37.21 0.24 -14.00
CA GLU A 3 36.18 -0.34 -13.11
C GLU A 3 34.81 0.32 -13.34
N GLU A 4 34.81 1.58 -13.79
CA GLU A 4 33.62 2.33 -14.15
C GLU A 4 33.71 2.78 -15.61
N VAL A 5 32.71 2.43 -16.41
CA VAL A 5 32.63 2.83 -17.83
C VAL A 5 31.29 3.50 -18.09
N LEU A 6 31.33 4.70 -18.65
CA LEU A 6 30.13 5.36 -19.15
C LEU A 6 29.73 4.71 -20.47
N MET A 7 28.51 4.19 -20.55
CA MET A 7 27.93 3.61 -21.75
C MET A 7 26.83 4.49 -22.32
N GLU A 8 26.76 4.55 -23.64
CA GLU A 8 25.66 5.14 -24.38
C GLU A 8 25.02 4.06 -25.25
N PHE A 9 23.71 3.90 -25.11
CA PHE A 9 22.90 2.99 -25.88
C PHE A 9 22.00 3.78 -26.82
N GLU A 10 22.12 3.53 -28.13
CA GLU A 10 21.08 3.89 -29.08
C GLU A 10 20.03 2.78 -29.05
N VAL A 11 18.86 3.07 -28.46
CA VAL A 11 17.81 2.07 -28.29
C VAL A 11 16.62 2.38 -29.18
N ARG A 12 16.24 1.40 -30.00
CA ARG A 12 15.02 1.44 -30.80
C ARG A 12 14.11 0.29 -30.40
N MET A 13 12.93 0.63 -29.91
CA MET A 13 11.90 -0.35 -29.61
C MET A 13 10.83 -0.28 -30.69
N GLY A 14 10.46 -1.42 -31.25
CA GLY A 14 9.32 -1.57 -32.15
C GLY A 14 8.25 -2.47 -31.55
N TYR A 15 7.01 -2.32 -32.02
CA TYR A 15 5.89 -3.19 -31.64
C TYR A 15 5.20 -3.74 -32.88
N LYS A 16 4.52 -4.87 -32.69
CA LYS A 16 3.78 -5.54 -33.77
C LYS A 16 2.53 -6.23 -33.24
N ASN A 17 1.41 -6.02 -33.93
CA ASN A 17 0.18 -6.77 -33.68
C ASN A 17 0.20 -8.14 -34.38
N LYS A 18 -0.64 -9.08 -33.92
CA LYS A 18 -0.74 -10.44 -34.51
C LYS A 18 -0.97 -10.43 -36.04
N ASN A 19 -1.72 -9.45 -36.54
CA ASN A 19 -2.12 -9.35 -37.95
C ASN A 19 -1.22 -8.40 -38.77
N ASP A 20 -0.38 -7.60 -38.12
CA ASP A 20 0.50 -6.67 -38.83
C ASP A 20 1.65 -7.45 -39.47
N LYS A 21 2.13 -7.04 -40.65
CA LYS A 21 3.32 -7.63 -41.29
C LYS A 21 4.61 -6.92 -40.86
N GLU A 22 4.54 -5.60 -40.78
CA GLU A 22 5.67 -4.71 -40.49
C GLU A 22 5.74 -4.32 -39.01
N TRP A 23 6.96 -4.04 -38.53
CA TRP A 23 7.20 -3.49 -37.20
C TRP A 23 6.98 -1.99 -37.22
N LYS A 24 6.24 -1.49 -36.23
CA LYS A 24 6.05 -0.05 -36.03
C LYS A 24 7.02 0.44 -34.96
N GLU A 25 7.68 1.56 -35.20
CA GLU A 25 8.57 2.16 -34.20
C GLU A 25 7.74 2.64 -33.00
N TYR A 26 8.19 2.27 -31.80
CA TYR A 26 7.58 2.62 -30.53
C TYR A 26 8.35 3.73 -29.83
N TYR A 27 9.66 3.53 -29.67
CA TYR A 27 10.58 4.47 -29.04
C TYR A 27 11.92 4.45 -29.78
N ASN A 28 12.54 5.62 -29.90
CA ASN A 28 13.87 5.80 -30.44
C ASN A 28 14.58 6.85 -29.57
N ILE A 29 15.44 6.38 -28.66
CA ILE A 29 16.01 7.21 -27.59
C ILE A 29 17.46 6.78 -27.36
N ASN A 30 18.33 7.77 -27.15
CA ASN A 30 19.69 7.55 -26.69
C ASN A 30 19.72 7.60 -25.16
N VAL A 31 20.33 6.59 -24.57
CA VAL A 31 20.26 6.34 -23.13
C VAL A 31 21.67 6.15 -22.60
N THR A 32 22.05 6.91 -21.58
CA THR A 32 23.36 6.78 -20.94
C THR A 32 23.25 6.04 -19.61
N ARG A 33 24.23 5.19 -19.32
CA ARG A 33 24.32 4.37 -18.11
C ARG A 33 25.77 4.22 -17.67
N LYS A 34 25.99 4.05 -16.37
CA LYS A 34 27.31 3.68 -15.86
C LYS A 34 27.36 2.17 -15.66
N LEU A 35 28.41 1.55 -16.20
CA LEU A 35 28.71 0.14 -16.01
C LEU A 35 29.80 0.02 -14.95
N HIS A 36 29.51 -0.71 -13.88
CA HIS A 36 30.50 -1.09 -12.89
C HIS A 36 30.88 -2.55 -13.14
N CYS A 37 32.15 -2.78 -13.47
CA CYS A 37 32.69 -4.11 -13.70
C CYS A 37 33.83 -4.37 -12.72
N THR A 38 33.75 -5.51 -12.04
CA THR A 38 34.77 -5.96 -11.11
C THR A 38 35.37 -7.28 -11.58
N ILE A 39 36.63 -7.51 -11.24
CA ILE A 39 37.29 -8.79 -11.49
C ILE A 39 38.20 -9.08 -10.30
N SER A 40 38.05 -10.26 -9.70
CA SER A 40 38.92 -10.68 -8.61
C SER A 40 40.37 -10.78 -9.10
N GLU A 41 41.34 -10.43 -8.25
CA GLU A 41 42.75 -10.40 -8.64
C GLU A 41 43.25 -11.76 -9.17
N GLU A 42 42.80 -12.86 -8.55
CA GLU A 42 43.10 -14.23 -8.97
C GLU A 42 42.61 -14.53 -10.41
N ARG A 43 41.55 -13.84 -10.85
CA ARG A 43 40.95 -14.01 -12.19
C ARG A 43 41.44 -13.00 -13.21
N LYS A 44 42.35 -12.07 -12.89
CA LYS A 44 42.97 -11.14 -13.87
C LYS A 44 43.95 -11.83 -14.84
N ILE A 45 43.60 -13.03 -15.31
CA ILE A 45 44.31 -13.83 -16.31
C ILE A 45 43.55 -13.71 -17.64
N LYS A 46 44.27 -13.67 -18.76
CA LYS A 46 43.67 -13.63 -20.11
C LYS A 46 42.71 -14.82 -20.29
N GLY A 47 41.46 -14.53 -20.65
CA GLY A 47 40.41 -15.53 -20.89
C GLY A 47 39.27 -15.48 -19.87
N ASN A 48 39.46 -14.85 -18.71
CA ASN A 48 38.38 -14.65 -17.74
C ASN A 48 37.50 -13.44 -18.09
N LEU A 49 36.23 -13.55 -17.72
CA LEU A 49 35.23 -12.49 -17.91
C LEU A 49 35.24 -11.57 -16.69
N TYR A 50 35.03 -10.28 -16.94
CA TYR A 50 34.69 -9.32 -15.88
C TYR A 50 33.26 -9.61 -15.42
N ASP A 51 33.03 -9.51 -14.12
CA ASP A 51 31.69 -9.57 -13.56
C ASP A 51 31.14 -8.16 -13.46
N CYS A 52 30.08 -7.89 -14.21
CA CYS A 52 29.53 -6.55 -14.35
C CYS A 52 28.15 -6.49 -13.70
N GLN A 53 27.91 -5.40 -12.98
CA GLN A 53 26.62 -5.16 -12.34
C GLN A 53 25.51 -5.01 -13.39
N PRO A 54 24.28 -5.44 -13.05
CA PRO A 54 23.13 -5.29 -13.94
C PRO A 54 22.83 -3.81 -14.18
N ILE A 55 22.30 -3.51 -15.36
CA ILE A 55 21.91 -2.15 -15.76
C ILE A 55 20.42 -2.13 -16.08
N ASP A 56 19.72 -1.22 -15.42
CA ASP A 56 18.32 -0.94 -15.71
C ASP A 56 18.16 -0.29 -17.08
N LEU A 57 17.63 -1.05 -18.03
CA LEU A 57 17.44 -0.56 -19.38
C LEU A 57 16.11 0.20 -19.52
N PHE A 58 14.99 -0.46 -19.26
CA PHE A 58 13.66 0.12 -19.39
C PHE A 58 12.61 -0.59 -18.53
N GLU A 59 11.54 0.13 -18.22
CA GLU A 59 10.33 -0.41 -17.61
C GLU A 59 9.09 0.02 -18.41
N LEU A 60 8.29 -0.95 -18.86
CA LEU A 60 7.05 -0.67 -19.58
C LEU A 60 5.84 -0.75 -18.65
N SER A 61 5.16 0.37 -18.45
CA SER A 61 3.97 0.46 -17.59
C SER A 61 2.77 -0.32 -18.11
N SER A 62 2.65 -0.48 -19.43
CA SER A 62 1.52 -1.15 -20.07
C SER A 62 2.00 -1.81 -21.36
N ASN A 63 1.61 -3.07 -21.52
CA ASN A 63 1.98 -3.91 -22.67
C ASN A 63 0.74 -4.28 -23.50
N PRO A 64 0.14 -3.33 -24.25
CA PRO A 64 -1.06 -3.60 -25.05
C PRO A 64 -0.77 -4.47 -26.29
N TYR A 65 0.50 -4.56 -26.72
CA TYR A 65 0.89 -5.29 -27.91
C TYR A 65 1.44 -6.68 -27.58
N PRO A 66 1.21 -7.69 -28.43
CA PRO A 66 1.68 -9.05 -28.18
C PRO A 66 3.18 -9.22 -28.44
N TYR A 67 3.77 -8.40 -29.31
CA TYR A 67 5.17 -8.53 -29.71
C TYR A 67 5.89 -7.19 -29.63
N TYR A 68 7.07 -7.22 -29.02
CA TYR A 68 8.01 -6.10 -28.94
C TYR A 68 9.36 -6.56 -29.48
N LEU A 69 10.02 -5.68 -30.24
CA LEU A 69 11.39 -5.86 -30.73
C LEU A 69 12.25 -4.76 -30.14
N LEU A 70 13.31 -5.13 -29.46
CA LEU A 70 14.26 -4.21 -28.87
C LEU A 70 15.58 -4.30 -29.66
N ASN A 71 15.98 -3.21 -30.29
CA ASN A 71 17.26 -3.09 -30.95
C ASN A 71 18.16 -2.17 -30.13
N ILE A 72 19.31 -2.68 -29.70
CA ILE A 72 20.28 -1.97 -28.88
C ILE A 72 21.55 -1.85 -29.71
N LYS A 73 21.98 -0.61 -29.97
CA LYS A 73 23.26 -0.32 -30.62
C LYS A 73 24.17 0.41 -29.64
N LEU A 74 25.42 -0.04 -29.59
CA LEU A 74 26.50 0.58 -28.84
C LEU A 74 27.39 1.35 -29.84
N PRO A 75 27.17 2.66 -30.04
CA PRO A 75 28.02 3.45 -30.92
C PRO A 75 29.42 3.56 -30.33
N VAL A 76 30.42 3.13 -31.10
CA VAL A 76 31.84 3.34 -30.81
C VAL A 76 32.46 3.95 -32.05
N THR A 77 33.04 5.14 -31.92
CA THR A 77 33.75 5.81 -33.01
C THR A 77 35.21 5.97 -32.62
N ASP A 78 36.12 5.36 -33.38
CA ASP A 78 37.57 5.36 -33.11
C ASP A 78 38.13 6.78 -32.97
N GLU A 79 37.63 7.75 -33.73
CA GLU A 79 38.05 9.15 -33.66
C GLU A 79 37.73 9.78 -32.29
N VAL A 80 36.53 9.50 -31.77
CA VAL A 80 36.08 10.00 -30.46
C VAL A 80 36.90 9.35 -29.35
N CYS A 81 37.13 8.03 -29.44
CA CYS A 81 37.90 7.30 -28.44
C CYS A 81 39.39 7.68 -28.42
N LYS A 82 39.98 7.98 -29.58
CA LYS A 82 41.35 8.53 -29.66
C LYS A 82 41.45 9.92 -29.05
N LYS A 83 40.42 10.77 -29.22
CA LYS A 83 40.39 12.14 -28.70
C LYS A 83 40.07 12.21 -27.21
N ASN A 84 39.17 11.36 -26.73
CA ASN A 84 38.79 11.24 -25.33
C ASN A 84 38.59 9.76 -24.96
N PRO A 85 39.54 9.12 -24.27
CA PRO A 85 39.40 7.72 -23.87
C PRO A 85 38.26 7.49 -22.85
N LYS A 86 37.82 8.55 -22.15
CA LYS A 86 36.68 8.51 -21.21
C LYS A 86 35.33 8.81 -21.87
N ALA A 87 35.29 8.96 -23.19
CA ALA A 87 34.02 9.12 -23.89
C ALA A 87 33.15 7.85 -23.77
N PRO A 88 31.81 7.96 -23.97
CA PRO A 88 30.92 6.83 -23.87
C PRO A 88 31.38 5.65 -24.72
N ASN A 89 31.28 4.43 -24.18
CA ASN A 89 31.64 3.15 -24.81
C ASN A 89 33.13 2.95 -25.14
N CYS A 90 34.00 3.96 -25.03
CA CYS A 90 35.43 3.85 -25.37
C CYS A 90 36.25 3.03 -24.37
N GLY A 91 35.82 2.99 -23.11
CA GLY A 91 36.44 2.17 -22.06
C GLY A 91 36.02 0.69 -22.09
N LEU A 92 35.06 0.32 -22.97
CA LEU A 92 34.58 -1.05 -23.06
C LEU A 92 35.62 -1.95 -23.73
N GLY A 93 35.87 -3.11 -23.11
CA GLY A 93 36.62 -4.19 -23.76
C GLY A 93 35.78 -4.94 -24.80
N MET A 94 36.35 -6.03 -25.34
CA MET A 94 35.60 -6.94 -26.21
C MET A 94 34.42 -7.55 -25.43
N ILE A 95 33.20 -7.38 -25.95
CA ILE A 95 31.99 -7.93 -25.36
C ILE A 95 31.84 -9.38 -25.82
N ASN A 96 31.99 -10.33 -24.90
CA ASN A 96 31.83 -11.76 -25.19
C ASN A 96 30.39 -12.26 -24.95
N GLU A 97 29.69 -11.71 -23.96
CA GLU A 97 28.35 -12.12 -23.56
C GLU A 97 27.52 -10.89 -23.14
N ILE A 98 26.25 -10.86 -23.56
CA ILE A 98 25.25 -9.90 -23.07
C ILE A 98 24.09 -10.71 -22.50
N ARG A 99 23.82 -10.54 -21.21
CA ARG A 99 22.66 -11.16 -20.56
C ARG A 99 21.54 -10.14 -20.47
N PHE A 100 20.39 -10.47 -21.05
CA PHE A 100 19.18 -9.68 -20.93
C PHE A 100 18.24 -10.34 -19.93
N ILE A 101 17.97 -9.67 -18.83
CA ILE A 101 17.06 -10.14 -17.78
C ILE A 101 15.73 -9.41 -17.96
N SER A 102 14.66 -10.16 -18.20
CA SER A 102 13.31 -9.62 -18.35
C SER A 102 12.44 -10.04 -17.17
N ILE A 103 12.07 -9.06 -16.35
CA ILE A 103 11.12 -9.25 -15.26
C ILE A 103 9.75 -8.80 -15.77
N HIS A 104 8.77 -9.71 -15.73
CA HIS A 104 7.42 -9.43 -16.19
C HIS A 104 6.39 -10.14 -15.32
N GLN A 105 5.21 -9.57 -15.24
CA GLN A 105 4.08 -10.16 -14.53
C GLN A 105 3.55 -11.37 -15.31
N ASN A 106 3.42 -12.51 -14.63
CA ASN A 106 2.84 -13.71 -15.25
C ASN A 106 1.36 -13.47 -15.60
N GLY A 107 0.96 -13.81 -16.83
CA GLY A 107 -0.43 -13.71 -17.28
C GLY A 107 -1.43 -14.47 -16.40
N GLY A 108 -1.03 -15.61 -15.82
CA GLY A 108 -1.86 -16.35 -14.86
C GLY A 108 -2.14 -15.56 -13.58
N PHE A 109 -1.12 -14.87 -13.05
CA PHE A 109 -1.29 -13.99 -11.90
C PHE A 109 -2.19 -12.80 -12.25
N THR A 110 -1.97 -12.15 -13.40
CA THR A 110 -2.83 -11.04 -13.86
C THR A 110 -4.30 -11.47 -13.97
N TYR A 111 -4.57 -12.65 -14.51
CA TYR A 111 -5.92 -13.18 -14.63
C TYR A 111 -6.59 -13.34 -13.25
N ILE A 112 -5.93 -14.02 -12.32
CA ILE A 112 -6.45 -14.22 -10.96
C ILE A 112 -6.62 -12.89 -10.21
N TRP A 113 -5.65 -11.99 -10.34
CA TRP A 113 -5.68 -10.66 -9.73
C TRP A 113 -6.88 -9.84 -10.18
N LEU A 114 -7.12 -9.75 -11.49
CA LEU A 114 -8.27 -9.03 -12.05
C LEU A 114 -9.59 -9.70 -11.71
N LEU A 115 -9.66 -11.02 -11.78
CA LEU A 115 -10.85 -11.79 -11.41
C LEU A 115 -11.23 -11.52 -9.95
N MET A 116 -10.26 -11.60 -9.04
CA MET A 116 -10.47 -11.36 -7.62
C MET A 116 -10.98 -9.94 -7.36
N LYS A 117 -10.35 -8.92 -7.95
CA LYS A 117 -10.82 -7.52 -7.88
C LYS A 117 -12.25 -7.37 -8.39
N THR A 118 -12.56 -7.88 -9.58
CA THR A 118 -13.88 -7.80 -10.20
C THR A 118 -14.97 -8.47 -9.35
N LEU A 119 -14.67 -9.62 -8.75
CA LEU A 119 -15.64 -10.35 -7.92
C LEU A 119 -15.85 -9.70 -6.55
N ILE A 120 -14.80 -9.16 -5.91
CA ILE A 120 -14.87 -8.59 -4.55
C ILE A 120 -15.46 -7.17 -4.56
N THR A 121 -15.12 -6.35 -5.57
CA THR A 121 -15.60 -4.95 -5.71
C THR A 121 -17.10 -4.78 -5.42
N PRO A 122 -18.04 -5.55 -6.01
CA PRO A 122 -19.47 -5.36 -5.74
C PRO A 122 -19.87 -5.64 -4.29
N PHE A 123 -19.21 -6.60 -3.60
CA PHE A 123 -19.47 -6.88 -2.19
C PHE A 123 -19.00 -5.73 -1.29
N ILE A 124 -17.80 -5.19 -1.57
CA ILE A 124 -17.29 -4.00 -0.86
C ILE A 124 -18.16 -2.77 -1.14
N GLY A 125 -18.59 -2.59 -2.39
CA GLY A 125 -19.50 -1.51 -2.79
C GLY A 125 -20.83 -1.59 -2.05
N TYR A 126 -21.43 -2.78 -1.99
CA TYR A 126 -22.65 -3.01 -1.21
C TYR A 126 -22.43 -2.78 0.29
N GLY A 127 -21.34 -3.31 0.86
CA GLY A 127 -20.99 -3.12 2.28
C GLY A 127 -20.84 -1.64 2.64
N ASN A 128 -20.16 -0.87 1.81
CA ASN A 128 -20.01 0.58 1.95
C ASN A 128 -21.36 1.31 1.86
N TYR A 129 -22.14 1.03 0.81
CA TYR A 129 -23.46 1.64 0.63
C TYR A 129 -24.39 1.36 1.81
N TRP A 130 -24.41 0.10 2.27
CA TRP A 130 -25.19 -0.35 3.40
C TRP A 130 -24.76 0.35 4.70
N TYR A 131 -23.46 0.41 4.99
CA TYR A 131 -22.92 1.08 6.18
C TYR A 131 -23.17 2.60 6.14
N TRP A 132 -22.99 3.23 4.98
CA TRP A 132 -23.27 4.65 4.78
C TRP A 132 -24.73 4.99 5.06
N ARG A 133 -25.67 4.20 4.51
CA ARG A 133 -27.10 4.35 4.80
C ARG A 133 -27.38 4.24 6.30
N ARG A 134 -26.80 3.23 6.96
CA ARG A 134 -26.94 3.01 8.40
C ARG A 134 -26.45 4.17 9.24
N ILE A 135 -25.33 4.79 8.89
CA ILE A 135 -24.82 5.97 9.58
C ILE A 135 -25.71 7.19 9.35
N ARG A 136 -26.24 7.36 8.13
CA ARG A 136 -27.08 8.51 7.80
C ARG A 136 -28.40 8.51 8.57
N ASP A 137 -28.95 7.32 8.83
CA ASP A 137 -30.20 7.15 9.58
C ASP A 137 -30.03 7.36 11.11
N LEU A 138 -28.83 7.74 11.59
CA LEU A 138 -28.57 8.04 13.00
C LEU A 138 -28.97 9.48 13.36
N ASN A 139 -29.82 9.64 14.38
CA ASN A 139 -30.20 10.94 14.95
C ASN A 139 -29.11 11.56 15.89
N ARG A 140 -27.85 11.14 15.77
CA ARG A 140 -26.74 11.61 16.63
C ARG A 140 -25.56 12.08 15.78
N PRO A 141 -24.67 12.95 16.31
CA PRO A 141 -23.41 13.24 15.64
C PRO A 141 -22.60 11.96 15.44
N LYS A 142 -21.93 11.88 14.29
CA LYS A 142 -21.11 10.73 13.89
C LYS A 142 -19.80 10.72 14.67
N TYR A 143 -19.43 9.58 15.25
CA TYR A 143 -18.16 9.43 15.95
C TYR A 143 -16.97 9.44 14.99
N LEU A 144 -15.78 9.68 15.53
CA LEU A 144 -14.54 9.73 14.73
C LEU A 144 -14.25 8.35 14.11
N VAL A 145 -14.38 7.26 14.88
CA VAL A 145 -14.23 5.90 14.35
C VAL A 145 -15.24 5.61 13.23
N GLU A 146 -16.52 5.97 13.36
CA GLU A 146 -17.54 5.76 12.31
C GLU A 146 -17.16 6.48 10.99
N LYS A 147 -16.65 7.72 11.09
CA LYS A 147 -16.16 8.47 9.93
C LYS A 147 -14.91 7.81 9.32
N SER A 148 -13.99 7.34 10.15
CA SER A 148 -12.75 6.69 9.70
C SER A 148 -12.99 5.32 9.05
N ILE A 149 -13.96 4.53 9.55
CA ILE A 149 -14.37 3.26 8.95
C ILE A 149 -15.01 3.51 7.59
N LEU A 150 -15.86 4.54 7.47
CA LEU A 150 -16.44 4.92 6.19
C LEU A 150 -15.36 5.36 5.19
N ALA A 151 -14.39 6.17 5.63
CA ALA A 151 -13.25 6.57 4.79
C ALA A 151 -12.43 5.35 4.33
N LEU A 152 -12.12 4.43 5.24
CA LEU A 152 -11.41 3.19 4.95
C LEU A 152 -12.18 2.33 3.93
N GLY A 153 -13.50 2.20 4.11
CA GLY A 153 -14.37 1.49 3.18
C GLY A 153 -14.35 2.09 1.78
N ILE A 154 -14.42 3.42 1.66
CA ILE A 154 -14.36 4.13 0.36
C ILE A 154 -12.99 3.95 -0.30
N THR A 155 -11.89 4.07 0.45
CA THR A 155 -10.55 3.87 -0.13
C THR A 155 -10.30 2.43 -0.55
N THR A 156 -10.86 1.46 0.19
CA THR A 156 -10.82 0.04 -0.19
C THR A 156 -11.57 -0.19 -1.49
N LEU A 157 -12.77 0.41 -1.64
CA LEU A 157 -13.52 0.34 -2.87
C LEU A 157 -12.74 0.91 -4.06
N ILE A 158 -12.06 2.06 -3.89
CA ILE A 158 -11.24 2.68 -4.95
C ILE A 158 -10.06 1.76 -5.34
N LEU A 159 -9.44 1.09 -4.36
CA LEU A 159 -8.34 0.15 -4.60
C LEU A 159 -8.82 -1.11 -5.36
N ASP A 160 -10.00 -1.59 -5.01
CA ASP A 160 -10.61 -2.80 -5.55
C ASP A 160 -11.11 -2.65 -6.98
N ILE A 161 -11.57 -1.46 -7.38
CA ILE A 161 -12.06 -1.24 -8.75
C ILE A 161 -10.96 -1.64 -9.76
N PRO A 162 -11.25 -2.58 -10.66
CA PRO A 162 -10.27 -3.13 -11.61
C PRO A 162 -10.14 -2.22 -12.84
N PHE A 163 -9.63 -1.00 -12.66
CA PHE A 163 -9.37 -0.06 -13.77
C PHE A 163 -8.39 -0.62 -14.81
N GLU A 164 -7.61 -1.63 -14.44
CA GLU A 164 -6.71 -2.36 -15.33
C GLU A 164 -7.42 -3.00 -16.53
N TRP A 165 -8.74 -3.29 -16.45
CA TRP A 165 -9.52 -3.72 -17.62
C TRP A 165 -9.51 -2.70 -18.75
N ILE A 166 -9.42 -1.40 -18.43
CA ILE A 166 -9.33 -0.33 -19.43
C ILE A 166 -8.05 -0.49 -20.27
N THR A 167 -6.97 -1.00 -19.69
CA THR A 167 -5.69 -1.19 -20.42
C THR A 167 -5.74 -2.24 -21.51
N LEU A 168 -6.75 -3.14 -21.50
CA LEU A 168 -7.00 -4.07 -22.59
C LEU A 168 -7.67 -3.41 -23.79
N LEU A 169 -8.39 -2.30 -23.58
CA LEU A 169 -9.11 -1.58 -24.61
C LEU A 169 -8.29 -0.41 -25.18
N ILE A 170 -7.60 0.32 -24.30
CA ILE A 170 -6.88 1.55 -24.63
C ILE A 170 -5.53 1.53 -23.90
N ARG A 171 -4.46 1.94 -24.59
CA ARG A 171 -3.15 2.15 -23.97
C ARG A 171 -3.26 3.24 -22.90
N TRP A 172 -3.03 2.88 -21.64
CA TRP A 172 -3.00 3.84 -20.53
C TRP A 172 -1.61 3.86 -19.85
N PRO A 173 -0.71 4.77 -20.24
CA PRO A 173 0.65 4.80 -19.68
C PRO A 173 0.70 5.20 -18.20
N VAL A 174 -0.34 5.86 -17.69
CA VAL A 174 -0.46 6.34 -16.30
C VAL A 174 -0.87 5.22 -15.33
N ILE A 175 -1.16 4.01 -15.81
CA ILE A 175 -1.76 2.94 -14.98
C ILE A 175 -0.95 2.61 -13.73
N LEU A 176 0.39 2.51 -13.83
CA LEU A 176 1.25 2.20 -12.68
C LEU A 176 1.19 3.32 -11.64
N LEU A 177 1.45 4.55 -12.04
CA LEU A 177 1.38 5.72 -11.15
C LEU A 177 -0.02 5.85 -10.51
N PHE A 178 -1.08 5.62 -11.28
CA PHE A 178 -2.45 5.63 -10.75
C PHE A 178 -2.68 4.53 -9.71
N ASN A 179 -2.16 3.32 -9.94
CA ASN A 179 -2.24 2.22 -8.99
C ASN A 179 -1.47 2.53 -7.70
N ASP A 180 -0.26 3.07 -7.81
CA ASP A 180 0.57 3.45 -6.66
C ASP A 180 -0.09 4.56 -5.85
N ILE A 181 -0.68 5.58 -6.50
CA ILE A 181 -1.45 6.63 -5.82
C ILE A 181 -2.65 6.04 -5.07
N ARG A 182 -3.43 5.15 -5.71
CA ARG A 182 -4.57 4.48 -5.05
C ARG A 182 -4.12 3.68 -3.83
N GLN A 183 -3.02 2.93 -3.97
CA GLN A 183 -2.45 2.14 -2.90
C GLN A 183 -1.90 3.02 -1.77
N GLY A 184 -1.24 4.12 -2.08
CA GLY A 184 -0.72 5.09 -1.11
C GLY A 184 -1.83 5.78 -0.31
N ILE A 185 -2.93 6.17 -0.97
CA ILE A 185 -4.12 6.73 -0.30
C ILE A 185 -4.71 5.69 0.65
N PHE A 186 -4.89 4.45 0.19
CA PHE A 186 -5.40 3.37 1.03
C PHE A 186 -4.52 3.13 2.27
N TYR A 187 -3.20 3.02 2.11
CA TYR A 187 -2.29 2.84 3.23
C TYR A 187 -2.34 4.00 4.23
N THR A 188 -2.38 5.23 3.73
CA THR A 188 -2.47 6.43 4.58
C THR A 188 -3.71 6.39 5.46
N ILE A 189 -4.86 6.04 4.88
CA ILE A 189 -6.12 5.91 5.62
C ILE A 189 -6.12 4.69 6.54
N LEU A 190 -5.57 3.54 6.12
CA LEU A 190 -5.49 2.34 6.93
C LEU A 190 -4.62 2.54 8.18
N PHE A 191 -3.45 3.15 8.04
CA PHE A 191 -2.56 3.45 9.18
C PHE A 191 -3.18 4.50 10.10
N SER A 192 -3.77 5.54 9.54
CA SER A 192 -4.51 6.54 10.31
C SER A 192 -5.66 5.89 11.09
N PHE A 193 -6.41 4.99 10.44
CA PHE A 193 -7.51 4.26 11.04
C PHE A 193 -7.04 3.41 12.22
N TRP A 194 -5.95 2.64 12.12
CA TRP A 194 -5.48 1.82 13.25
C TRP A 194 -5.13 2.66 14.47
N LEU A 195 -4.51 3.83 14.29
CA LEU A 195 -4.22 4.73 15.40
C LEU A 195 -5.48 5.34 16.01
N ILE A 196 -6.41 5.80 15.18
CA ILE A 196 -7.70 6.35 15.64
C ILE A 196 -8.49 5.28 16.38
N PHE A 197 -8.54 4.07 15.83
CA PHE A 197 -9.24 2.92 16.39
C PHE A 197 -8.65 2.54 17.76
N ALA A 198 -7.34 2.35 17.86
CA ALA A 198 -6.70 2.07 19.15
C ALA A 198 -6.87 3.23 20.14
N GLY A 199 -6.81 4.48 19.67
CA GLY A 199 -6.91 5.67 20.49
C GLY A 199 -8.29 5.91 21.08
N GLU A 200 -9.37 5.76 20.29
CA GLU A 200 -10.73 6.06 20.72
C GLU A 200 -11.13 5.25 21.97
N HIS A 201 -10.59 4.04 22.12
CA HIS A 201 -10.83 3.18 23.27
C HIS A 201 -10.00 3.51 24.52
N LEU A 202 -8.91 4.27 24.37
CA LEU A 202 -8.12 4.80 25.49
C LEU A 202 -8.75 6.05 26.09
N VAL A 203 -9.42 6.88 25.28
CA VAL A 203 -9.92 8.18 25.73
C VAL A 203 -11.23 8.03 26.51
N GLU A 204 -11.29 8.73 27.64
CA GLU A 204 -12.30 8.57 28.69
C GLU A 204 -13.63 9.28 28.40
N THR A 205 -13.65 10.19 27.42
CA THR A 205 -14.83 10.97 27.03
C THR A 205 -15.14 10.76 25.54
N GLY A 206 -16.07 9.86 25.25
CA GLY A 206 -16.48 9.50 23.88
C GLY A 206 -17.10 10.65 23.07
N TYR A 207 -17.39 11.80 23.69
CA TYR A 207 -18.01 12.97 23.04
C TYR A 207 -17.05 14.12 22.73
N GLY A 208 -15.75 13.99 23.03
CA GLY A 208 -14.76 15.07 22.83
C GLY A 208 -13.63 14.76 21.83
N ASN A 209 -13.64 13.60 21.18
CA ASN A 209 -12.55 13.21 20.28
C ASN A 209 -12.64 13.92 18.94
N THR A 210 -11.94 15.05 18.85
CA THR A 210 -11.62 15.70 17.58
C THR A 210 -10.36 15.07 16.98
N LEU A 211 -10.17 15.29 15.67
CA LEU A 211 -8.95 14.89 14.95
C LEU A 211 -7.69 15.54 15.56
N GLU A 212 -7.86 16.65 16.30
CA GLU A 212 -6.82 17.44 16.94
C GLU A 212 -6.00 16.64 17.96
N ASN A 213 -6.65 15.78 18.75
CA ASN A 213 -5.97 14.92 19.73
C ASN A 213 -4.98 13.95 19.08
N TYR A 214 -5.24 13.57 17.83
CA TYR A 214 -4.40 12.64 17.06
C TYR A 214 -3.48 13.36 16.07
N TRP A 215 -3.56 14.68 15.99
CA TRP A 215 -2.98 15.44 14.90
C TRP A 215 -1.48 15.20 14.77
N LYS A 216 -0.70 15.17 15.87
CA LYS A 216 0.74 14.88 15.82
C LYS A 216 1.10 13.53 15.18
N ASN A 217 0.31 12.49 15.45
CA ASN A 217 0.57 11.16 14.89
C ASN A 217 0.12 11.09 13.43
N LEU A 218 -1.04 11.70 13.13
CA LEU A 218 -1.59 11.73 11.79
C LEU A 218 -0.75 12.58 10.82
N THR A 219 -0.17 13.69 11.29
CA THR A 219 0.75 14.49 10.48
C THR A 219 2.02 13.74 10.14
N LEU A 220 2.55 12.90 11.05
CA LEU A 220 3.71 12.06 10.76
C LEU A 220 3.42 11.04 9.65
N ILE A 221 2.27 10.35 9.72
CA ILE A 221 1.84 9.43 8.66
C ILE A 221 1.67 10.18 7.34
N PHE A 222 0.98 11.32 7.37
CA PHE A 222 0.72 12.12 6.19
C PHE A 222 2.01 12.65 5.55
N LEU A 223 2.97 13.11 6.34
CA LEU A 223 4.26 13.59 5.87
C LEU A 223 5.06 12.45 5.22
N ALA A 224 5.06 11.26 5.82
CA ALA A 224 5.69 10.08 5.24
C ALA A 224 5.03 9.71 3.90
N SER A 225 3.70 9.69 3.84
CA SER A 225 2.95 9.41 2.61
C SER A 225 3.19 10.43 1.49
N ILE A 226 3.32 11.73 1.83
CA ILE A 226 3.70 12.76 0.85
C ILE A 226 5.12 12.50 0.34
N GLY A 227 6.05 12.11 1.21
CA GLY A 227 7.41 11.74 0.82
C GLY A 227 7.44 10.60 -0.20
N PHE A 228 6.69 9.52 0.04
CA PHE A 228 6.56 8.41 -0.93
C PHE A 228 5.88 8.84 -2.22
N LEU A 229 4.82 9.64 -2.12
CA LEU A 229 4.14 10.13 -3.31
C LEU A 229 5.08 10.99 -4.19
N PHE A 230 5.97 11.78 -3.59
CA PHE A 230 6.98 12.52 -4.34
C PHE A 230 8.02 11.61 -5.01
N TYR A 231 8.45 10.55 -4.31
CA TYR A 231 9.31 9.50 -4.88
C TYR A 231 8.64 8.82 -6.09
N ASP A 232 7.42 8.31 -5.91
CA ASP A 232 6.65 7.62 -6.95
C ASP A 232 6.39 8.53 -8.16
N ILE A 233 6.06 9.80 -7.94
CA ILE A 233 5.87 10.77 -9.04
C ILE A 233 7.18 11.04 -9.77
N THR A 234 8.30 11.12 -9.06
CA THR A 234 9.61 11.37 -9.71
C THR A 234 10.03 10.18 -10.55
N GLU A 235 9.89 8.96 -10.04
CA GLU A 235 10.27 7.75 -10.77
C GLU A 235 9.23 7.40 -11.86
N ARG A 236 8.00 7.08 -11.47
CA ARG A 236 6.93 6.63 -12.38
C ARG A 236 6.39 7.75 -13.25
N GLY A 237 6.39 9.00 -12.77
CA GLY A 237 5.86 10.12 -13.52
C GLY A 237 6.71 10.49 -14.73
N ILE A 238 8.03 10.42 -14.62
CA ILE A 238 8.94 10.62 -15.77
C ILE A 238 8.87 9.41 -16.72
N GLN A 239 8.73 8.19 -16.18
CA GLN A 239 8.55 6.96 -16.97
C GLN A 239 7.32 6.98 -17.89
N MET A 240 6.31 7.84 -17.61
CA MET A 240 5.16 8.01 -18.49
C MET A 240 5.55 8.51 -19.90
N ILE A 241 6.59 9.33 -19.99
CA ILE A 241 7.08 9.91 -21.25
C ILE A 241 8.25 9.09 -21.77
N ASN A 242 9.19 8.73 -20.89
CA ASN A 242 10.39 7.98 -21.25
C ASN A 242 10.51 6.70 -20.39
N PRO A 243 10.14 5.51 -20.92
CA PRO A 243 10.24 4.25 -20.18
C PRO A 243 11.68 3.81 -19.91
N PHE A 244 12.66 4.44 -20.58
CA PHE A 244 14.09 4.22 -20.33
C PHE A 244 14.63 5.14 -19.23
N PHE A 245 13.79 5.95 -18.59
CA PHE A 245 14.21 6.71 -17.41
C PHE A 245 14.13 5.83 -16.16
N THR A 246 15.17 5.88 -15.34
CA THR A 246 15.21 5.28 -14.01
C THR A 246 16.03 6.16 -13.08
N LEU A 247 15.49 6.45 -11.90
CA LEU A 247 16.18 7.24 -10.87
C LEU A 247 17.49 6.55 -10.44
N TRP A 248 17.52 5.23 -10.52
CA TRP A 248 18.65 4.36 -10.17
C TRP A 248 19.83 4.42 -11.14
N SER A 249 19.69 5.13 -12.28
CA SER A 249 20.78 5.26 -13.25
C SER A 249 21.84 6.30 -12.89
N SER A 250 21.54 7.21 -11.96
CA SER A 250 22.43 8.29 -11.53
C SER A 250 22.87 8.03 -10.09
N ASP A 251 24.17 8.15 -9.78
CA ASP A 251 24.69 7.90 -8.42
C ASP A 251 23.96 8.73 -7.36
N PHE A 252 23.63 9.98 -7.68
CA PHE A 252 22.85 10.85 -6.80
C PHE A 252 21.42 10.29 -6.62
N GLY A 253 20.78 9.89 -7.70
CA GLY A 253 19.43 9.29 -7.68
C GLY A 253 19.40 8.00 -6.86
N THR A 254 20.35 7.09 -7.07
CA THR A 254 20.52 5.85 -6.31
C THR A 254 20.77 6.11 -4.83
N SER A 255 21.64 7.07 -4.49
CA SER A 255 21.88 7.44 -3.10
C SER A 255 20.62 8.01 -2.42
N VAL A 256 19.85 8.82 -3.14
CA VAL A 256 18.58 9.39 -2.63
C VAL A 256 17.53 8.29 -2.46
N ALA A 257 17.32 7.45 -3.48
CA ALA A 257 16.36 6.35 -3.48
C ALA A 257 16.65 5.36 -2.34
N THR A 258 17.88 4.85 -2.26
CA THR A 258 18.29 3.93 -1.18
C THR A 258 18.10 4.53 0.21
N THR A 259 18.36 5.83 0.39
CA THR A 259 18.15 6.53 1.66
C THR A 259 16.67 6.63 2.01
N ILE A 260 15.81 7.03 1.06
CA ILE A 260 14.36 7.13 1.25
C ILE A 260 13.78 5.76 1.63
N LEU A 261 14.17 4.71 0.91
CA LEU A 261 13.67 3.36 1.15
C LEU A 261 14.15 2.79 2.51
N LYS A 262 15.39 3.05 2.93
CA LYS A 262 15.89 2.68 4.27
C LYS A 262 15.15 3.42 5.39
N ILE A 263 14.93 4.72 5.23
CA ILE A 263 14.14 5.52 6.17
C ILE A 263 12.70 5.01 6.25
N SER A 264 12.11 4.56 5.13
CA SER A 264 10.80 3.92 5.09
C SER A 264 10.71 2.71 6.01
N CYS A 265 11.60 1.74 5.80
CA CYS A 265 11.62 0.50 6.56
C CYS A 265 11.81 0.79 8.05
N PHE A 266 12.70 1.71 8.41
CA PHE A 266 12.91 2.13 9.79
C PHE A 266 11.66 2.79 10.39
N SER A 267 11.02 3.72 9.67
CA SER A 267 9.78 4.39 10.09
C SER A 267 8.64 3.40 10.35
N LEU A 268 8.51 2.37 9.51
CA LEU A 268 7.51 1.33 9.67
C LEU A 268 7.74 0.45 10.90
N VAL A 269 9.00 0.14 11.20
CA VAL A 269 9.35 -0.59 12.42
C VAL A 269 8.99 0.24 13.67
N LEU A 270 9.28 1.54 13.67
CA LEU A 270 8.87 2.42 14.76
C LEU A 270 7.34 2.52 14.88
N TYR A 271 6.65 2.63 13.75
CA TYR A 271 5.19 2.68 13.70
C TYR A 271 4.56 1.43 14.29
N ILE A 272 5.06 0.23 13.96
CA ILE A 272 4.47 -1.01 14.50
C ILE A 272 4.75 -1.20 15.99
N ILE A 273 5.95 -0.81 16.47
CA ILE A 273 6.26 -0.81 17.91
C ILE A 273 5.29 0.12 18.65
N PHE A 274 5.06 1.32 18.12
CA PHE A 274 4.12 2.28 18.69
C PHE A 274 2.67 1.78 18.68
N LEU A 275 2.25 1.14 17.58
CA LEU A 275 0.92 0.54 17.46
C LEU A 275 0.73 -0.59 18.48
N ILE A 276 1.70 -1.49 18.62
CA ILE A 276 1.67 -2.57 19.62
C ILE A 276 1.58 -2.00 21.03
N TYR A 277 2.37 -0.97 21.35
CA TYR A 277 2.29 -0.28 22.65
C TYR A 277 0.88 0.26 22.91
N LYS A 278 0.27 0.96 21.95
CA LYS A 278 -1.10 1.46 22.06
C LYS A 278 -2.10 0.32 22.26
N VAL A 279 -1.96 -0.79 21.54
CA VAL A 279 -2.82 -1.97 21.71
C VAL A 279 -2.69 -2.58 23.10
N ILE A 280 -1.47 -2.68 23.64
CA ILE A 280 -1.24 -3.18 25.02
C ILE A 280 -1.93 -2.28 26.04
N LEU A 281 -1.81 -0.96 25.90
CA LEU A 281 -2.53 -0.01 26.76
C LEU A 281 -4.04 -0.20 26.68
N VAL A 282 -4.59 -0.38 25.48
CA VAL A 282 -6.03 -0.63 25.27
C VAL A 282 -6.44 -1.93 25.94
N TRP A 283 -5.63 -2.98 25.80
CA TRP A 283 -5.89 -4.28 26.42
C TRP A 283 -5.93 -4.18 27.95
N ASN A 284 -4.98 -3.46 28.54
CA ASN A 284 -4.94 -3.19 29.98
C ASN A 284 -6.13 -2.35 30.45
N CYS A 285 -6.50 -1.31 29.71
CA CYS A 285 -7.68 -0.49 29.98
C CYS A 285 -8.97 -1.33 30.00
N ILE A 286 -9.12 -2.23 29.02
CA ILE A 286 -10.32 -3.07 28.92
C ILE A 286 -10.36 -4.14 30.00
N ARG A 287 -9.20 -4.66 30.40
CA ARG A 287 -9.11 -5.56 31.54
C ARG A 287 -9.64 -4.88 32.81
N ARG A 288 -9.19 -3.64 33.09
CA ARG A 288 -9.70 -2.84 34.22
C ARG A 288 -11.20 -2.57 34.12
N LYS A 289 -11.70 -2.20 32.93
CA LYS A 289 -13.15 -1.99 32.70
C LYS A 289 -13.97 -3.25 32.95
N ARG A 290 -13.46 -4.42 32.57
CA ARG A 290 -14.12 -5.71 32.82
C ARG A 290 -14.17 -6.03 34.32
N GLU A 291 -13.07 -5.81 35.04
CA GLU A 291 -13.00 -6.00 36.49
C GLU A 291 -13.99 -5.07 37.21
N ALA A 292 -14.05 -3.79 36.85
CA ALA A 292 -15.01 -2.82 37.40
C ALA A 292 -16.49 -3.19 37.15
N GLN A 293 -16.79 -3.85 36.03
CA GLN A 293 -18.16 -4.27 35.70
C GLN A 293 -18.59 -5.56 36.38
N LEU A 294 -17.66 -6.43 36.73
CA LEU A 294 -17.95 -7.66 37.48
C LEU A 294 -18.60 -7.35 38.84
N TYR A 295 -18.32 -6.17 39.41
CA TYR A 295 -18.92 -5.68 40.65
C TYR A 295 -20.38 -5.19 40.51
N GLN A 296 -20.94 -5.07 39.30
CA GLN A 296 -22.32 -4.61 39.12
C GLN A 296 -23.33 -5.75 39.18
N SER A 297 -24.44 -5.52 39.90
CA SER A 297 -25.46 -6.53 40.23
C SER A 297 -26.42 -6.91 39.09
N ASN A 298 -26.55 -6.10 38.04
CA ASN A 298 -27.56 -6.34 37.01
C ASN A 298 -27.07 -7.33 35.92
N PRO A 299 -27.64 -8.55 35.82
CA PRO A 299 -27.18 -9.59 34.90
C PRO A 299 -27.41 -9.24 33.43
N LEU A 300 -28.52 -8.56 33.10
CA LEU A 300 -28.86 -8.20 31.72
C LEU A 300 -27.89 -7.17 31.14
N ARG A 301 -27.51 -6.17 31.96
CA ARG A 301 -26.50 -5.17 31.57
C ARG A 301 -25.14 -5.82 31.42
N ARG A 302 -24.78 -6.74 32.32
CA ARG A 302 -23.51 -7.48 32.27
C ARG A 302 -23.37 -8.26 30.97
N ILE A 303 -24.35 -9.05 30.57
CA ILE A 303 -24.32 -9.82 29.31
C ILE A 303 -24.18 -8.89 28.09
N LYS A 304 -24.92 -7.78 28.06
CA LYS A 304 -24.82 -6.79 26.96
C LYS A 304 -23.41 -6.24 26.84
N VAL A 305 -22.76 -5.89 27.94
CA VAL A 305 -21.41 -5.34 27.89
C VAL A 305 -20.35 -6.40 27.63
N GLU A 306 -20.47 -7.61 28.19
CA GLU A 306 -19.58 -8.73 27.89
C GLU A 306 -19.56 -9.02 26.38
N ASN A 307 -20.71 -8.99 25.72
CA ASN A 307 -20.81 -9.15 24.27
C ASN A 307 -20.10 -8.03 23.50
N ILE A 308 -20.21 -6.77 23.94
CA ILE A 308 -19.51 -5.64 23.31
C ILE A 308 -17.99 -5.78 23.48
N ILE A 309 -17.53 -6.12 24.70
CA ILE A 309 -16.11 -6.33 25.01
C ILE A 309 -15.56 -7.51 24.20
N PHE A 310 -16.31 -8.60 24.06
CA PHE A 310 -15.89 -9.76 23.28
C PHE A 310 -15.69 -9.41 21.80
N ARG A 311 -16.69 -8.76 21.18
CA ARG A 311 -16.59 -8.28 19.79
C ARG A 311 -15.39 -7.37 19.59
N PHE A 312 -15.17 -6.47 20.55
CA PHE A 312 -14.04 -5.58 20.52
C PHE A 312 -12.70 -6.31 20.60
N LYS A 313 -12.53 -7.25 21.53
CA LYS A 313 -11.30 -8.05 21.65
C LYS A 313 -11.00 -8.85 20.39
N PHE A 314 -12.03 -9.46 19.82
CA PHE A 314 -11.91 -10.18 18.54
C PHE A 314 -11.38 -9.25 17.44
N LEU A 315 -12.01 -8.08 17.29
CA LEU A 315 -11.60 -7.12 16.28
C LEU A 315 -10.17 -6.60 16.53
N MET A 316 -9.81 -6.28 17.78
CA MET A 316 -8.45 -5.84 18.13
C MET A 316 -7.38 -6.87 17.76
N ILE A 317 -7.58 -8.15 18.10
CA ILE A 317 -6.63 -9.21 17.73
C ILE A 317 -6.49 -9.26 16.21
N PHE A 318 -7.61 -9.21 15.50
CA PHE A 318 -7.61 -9.22 14.04
C PHE A 318 -6.96 -7.97 13.44
N THR A 319 -7.12 -6.79 14.06
CA THR A 319 -6.44 -5.55 13.66
C THR A 319 -4.93 -5.68 13.77
N VAL A 320 -4.41 -6.32 14.83
CA VAL A 320 -2.98 -6.51 15.04
C VAL A 320 -2.41 -7.48 14.02
N ILE A 321 -3.09 -8.60 13.78
CA ILE A 321 -2.68 -9.57 12.75
C ILE A 321 -2.65 -8.90 11.37
N CYS A 322 -3.70 -8.16 11.03
CA CYS A 322 -3.78 -7.40 9.79
C CYS A 322 -2.64 -6.37 9.68
N ALA A 323 -2.34 -5.67 10.77
CA ALA A 323 -1.26 -4.69 10.81
C ALA A 323 0.13 -5.30 10.62
N ILE A 324 0.44 -6.39 11.32
CA ILE A 324 1.72 -7.09 11.20
C ILE A 324 1.91 -7.60 9.77
N LEU A 325 0.92 -8.31 9.22
CA LEU A 325 1.02 -8.86 7.87
C LEU A 325 1.13 -7.76 6.81
N THR A 326 0.40 -6.66 6.97
CA THR A 326 0.49 -5.51 6.05
C THR A 326 1.88 -4.88 6.06
N VAL A 327 2.45 -4.66 7.24
CA VAL A 327 3.80 -4.08 7.37
C VAL A 327 4.86 -5.02 6.82
N LEU A 328 4.73 -6.33 7.05
CA LEU A 328 5.62 -7.34 6.46
C LEU A 328 5.55 -7.35 4.93
N THR A 329 4.35 -7.36 4.35
CA THR A 329 4.17 -7.29 2.90
C THR A 329 4.73 -6.00 2.31
N TYR A 330 4.53 -4.87 2.98
CA TYR A 330 5.14 -3.61 2.54
C TYR A 330 6.67 -3.68 2.62
N ALA A 331 7.24 -4.14 3.74
CA ALA A 331 8.68 -4.28 3.90
C ALA A 331 9.28 -5.20 2.82
N PHE A 332 8.61 -6.31 2.50
CA PHE A 332 9.00 -7.16 1.39
C PHE A 332 8.87 -6.46 0.03
N LYS A 333 7.82 -5.67 -0.23
CA LYS A 333 7.74 -4.85 -1.46
C LYS A 333 8.99 -3.96 -1.60
N GLN A 334 9.37 -3.26 -0.53
CA GLN A 334 10.53 -2.35 -0.53
C GLN A 334 11.87 -3.07 -0.66
N ILE A 335 12.06 -4.19 0.04
CA ILE A 335 13.27 -5.02 -0.09
C ILE A 335 13.37 -5.61 -1.49
N GLY A 336 12.23 -6.04 -2.07
CA GLY A 336 12.18 -6.54 -3.43
C GLY A 336 12.57 -5.47 -4.46
N GLU A 337 12.10 -4.23 -4.28
CA GLU A 337 12.49 -3.09 -5.10
C GLU A 337 14.00 -2.83 -5.03
N MET A 338 14.58 -2.80 -3.83
CA MET A 338 16.04 -2.69 -3.67
C MET A 338 16.79 -3.84 -4.37
N GLN A 339 16.29 -5.07 -4.25
CA GLN A 339 16.92 -6.27 -4.84
C GLN A 339 16.85 -6.30 -6.36
N TYR A 340 15.83 -5.70 -6.99
CA TYR A 340 15.75 -5.63 -8.45
C TYR A 340 16.88 -4.80 -9.06
N HIS A 341 17.39 -3.81 -8.31
CA HIS A 341 18.45 -2.91 -8.74
C HIS A 341 19.84 -3.32 -8.21
N ASP A 342 19.93 -4.37 -7.40
CA ASP A 342 21.19 -4.88 -6.83
C ASP A 342 21.83 -5.94 -7.73
N SER A 343 23.05 -6.38 -7.42
CA SER A 343 23.89 -7.19 -8.32
C SER A 343 23.29 -8.52 -8.77
N ASP A 344 22.46 -9.17 -7.93
CA ASP A 344 21.86 -10.48 -8.20
C ASP A 344 20.32 -10.46 -8.15
N PRO A 345 19.63 -10.03 -9.23
CA PRO A 345 18.18 -9.95 -9.26
C PRO A 345 17.48 -11.32 -9.21
N THR A 346 18.19 -12.42 -9.54
CA THR A 346 17.61 -13.77 -9.62
C THR A 346 17.64 -14.54 -8.30
N SER A 347 18.54 -14.21 -7.37
CA SER A 347 18.66 -14.91 -6.08
C SER A 347 17.63 -14.44 -5.04
N GLY A 348 16.80 -13.46 -5.36
CA GLY A 348 15.78 -12.96 -4.46
C GLY A 348 14.75 -14.04 -4.16
N LEU A 349 14.82 -14.64 -2.96
CA LEU A 349 13.76 -15.47 -2.37
C LEU A 349 12.37 -14.82 -2.53
N LEU A 350 12.31 -13.49 -2.58
CA LEU A 350 11.09 -12.73 -2.80
C LEU A 350 10.45 -12.96 -4.17
N THR A 351 11.20 -13.08 -5.27
CA THR A 351 10.65 -13.10 -6.64
C THR A 351 9.56 -14.15 -6.83
N SER A 352 9.71 -15.32 -6.21
CA SER A 352 8.75 -16.42 -6.30
C SER A 352 7.52 -16.26 -5.40
N TRP A 353 7.67 -15.61 -4.24
CA TRP A 353 6.61 -15.53 -3.22
C TRP A 353 5.83 -14.21 -3.26
N THR A 354 6.36 -13.16 -3.88
CA THR A 354 5.75 -11.83 -3.97
C THR A 354 4.29 -11.87 -4.45
N SER A 355 3.98 -12.70 -5.46
CA SER A 355 2.62 -12.88 -5.98
C SER A 355 1.63 -13.37 -4.90
N ALA A 356 2.04 -14.34 -4.09
CA ALA A 356 1.21 -14.90 -3.03
C ALA A 356 0.97 -13.89 -1.90
N PHE A 357 2.00 -13.12 -1.53
CA PHE A 357 1.87 -12.06 -0.53
C PHE A 357 0.93 -10.96 -0.98
N PHE A 358 0.99 -10.52 -2.24
CA PHE A 358 0.08 -9.50 -2.76
C PHE A 358 -1.38 -9.95 -2.77
N ILE A 359 -1.66 -11.15 -3.29
CA ILE A 359 -3.03 -11.71 -3.30
C ILE A 359 -3.54 -11.92 -1.87
N GLY A 360 -2.74 -12.53 -1.00
CA GLY A 360 -3.11 -12.81 0.38
C GLY A 360 -3.41 -11.54 1.19
N THR A 361 -2.55 -10.52 1.04
CA THR A 361 -2.72 -9.24 1.74
C THR A 361 -3.94 -8.48 1.23
N PHE A 362 -4.18 -8.48 -0.09
CA PHE A 362 -5.37 -7.89 -0.69
C PHE A 362 -6.66 -8.56 -0.20
N GLY A 363 -6.69 -9.90 -0.16
CA GLY A 363 -7.83 -10.65 0.38
C GLY A 363 -8.06 -10.36 1.87
N MET A 364 -6.98 -10.30 2.65
CA MET A 364 -7.03 -9.94 4.07
C MET A 364 -7.64 -8.56 4.30
N TRP A 365 -7.20 -7.53 3.56
CA TRP A 365 -7.75 -6.17 3.69
C TRP A 365 -9.25 -6.13 3.40
N ASN A 366 -9.70 -6.84 2.36
CA ASN A 366 -11.11 -6.87 1.99
C ASN A 366 -11.98 -7.57 3.03
N ILE A 367 -11.54 -8.71 3.55
CA ILE A 367 -12.22 -9.40 4.66
C ILE A 367 -12.24 -8.50 5.90
N TYR A 368 -11.12 -7.85 6.21
CA TYR A 368 -10.97 -6.95 7.34
C TYR A 368 -11.93 -5.77 7.30
N VAL A 369 -11.99 -5.08 6.17
CA VAL A 369 -12.88 -3.93 6.01
C VAL A 369 -14.34 -4.34 6.02
N MET A 370 -14.69 -5.48 5.41
CA MET A 370 -16.06 -6.01 5.50
C MET A 370 -16.46 -6.37 6.94
N LEU A 371 -15.56 -6.97 7.71
CA LEU A 371 -15.80 -7.25 9.13
C LEU A 371 -15.98 -5.96 9.94
N LEU A 372 -15.17 -4.93 9.68
CA LEU A 372 -15.34 -3.62 10.32
C LEU A 372 -16.71 -3.01 10.00
N LEU A 373 -17.07 -2.94 8.71
CA LEU A 373 -18.35 -2.40 8.26
C LEU A 373 -19.52 -3.16 8.91
N ALA A 374 -19.46 -4.50 8.95
CA ALA A 374 -20.51 -5.34 9.52
C ALA A 374 -20.60 -5.24 11.06
N MET A 375 -19.47 -5.28 11.77
CA MET A 375 -19.46 -5.31 13.24
C MET A 375 -19.73 -3.95 13.87
N TYR A 376 -19.31 -2.85 13.23
CA TYR A 376 -19.53 -1.48 13.70
C TYR A 376 -20.79 -0.84 13.11
N ALA A 377 -21.56 -1.56 12.28
CA ALA A 377 -22.84 -1.06 11.80
C ALA A 377 -23.82 -0.86 12.98
N PRO A 378 -24.51 0.28 13.04
CA PRO A 378 -25.51 0.51 14.07
C PRO A 378 -26.71 -0.45 13.92
N SER A 379 -27.17 -1.01 15.04
CA SER A 379 -28.32 -1.92 15.08
C SER A 379 -29.65 -1.18 14.87
N HIS A 380 -30.53 -1.76 14.05
CA HIS A 380 -31.88 -1.24 13.78
C HIS A 380 -32.86 -1.43 14.95
N LYS A 381 -32.60 -2.39 15.86
CA LYS A 381 -33.57 -2.78 16.89
C LYS A 381 -33.90 -1.63 17.84
N TYR A 382 -32.92 -0.79 18.14
CA TYR A 382 -33.10 0.38 19.00
C TYR A 382 -33.92 1.50 18.35
N PHE A 383 -34.01 1.61 17.03
CA PHE A 383 -34.87 2.63 16.44
C PHE A 383 -36.34 2.28 16.63
N LYS A 384 -36.74 1.02 16.43
CA LYS A 384 -38.13 0.64 16.72
C LYS A 384 -38.41 0.64 18.20
N GLU A 385 -37.53 0.07 19.02
CA GLU A 385 -37.76 -0.06 20.46
C GLU A 385 -37.62 1.27 21.19
N ALA A 386 -36.72 2.18 20.79
CA ALA A 386 -36.69 3.54 21.33
C ALA A 386 -37.81 4.41 20.75
N THR A 387 -38.35 4.14 19.55
CA THR A 387 -39.54 4.84 19.06
C THR A 387 -40.80 4.33 19.76
N ILE A 388 -40.89 3.03 20.06
CA ILE A 388 -41.97 2.44 20.87
C ILE A 388 -41.85 2.90 22.31
N LEU A 389 -40.65 2.87 22.89
CA LEU A 389 -40.42 3.42 24.23
C LEU A 389 -40.62 4.93 24.23
N MET A 390 -40.25 5.68 23.20
CA MET A 390 -40.57 7.11 23.09
C MET A 390 -42.05 7.36 22.81
N SER A 391 -42.79 6.45 22.16
CA SER A 391 -44.25 6.61 22.01
C SER A 391 -44.94 6.28 23.33
N ASP A 392 -44.55 5.19 23.99
CA ASP A 392 -45.03 4.82 25.33
C ASP A 392 -44.68 5.90 26.34
N ILE A 393 -43.45 6.43 26.29
CA ILE A 393 -42.99 7.58 27.08
C ILE A 393 -43.73 8.83 26.66
N LYS A 394 -44.02 9.10 25.39
CA LYS A 394 -44.83 10.28 25.01
C LYS A 394 -46.27 10.16 25.50
N ASP A 395 -46.80 8.94 25.55
CA ASP A 395 -48.10 8.62 26.14
C ASP A 395 -48.05 8.65 27.68
N THR A 396 -46.86 8.56 28.32
CA THR A 396 -46.67 8.72 29.78
C THR A 396 -46.06 10.06 30.23
N VAL A 397 -45.46 10.86 29.33
CA VAL A 397 -44.72 12.11 29.60
C VAL A 397 -45.63 13.34 29.49
N ASP A 398 -46.88 13.16 29.10
CA ASP A 398 -47.95 14.02 29.61
C ASP A 398 -48.07 13.96 31.14
N PHE A 399 -47.39 13.04 31.84
CA PHE A 399 -47.41 12.98 33.30
C PHE A 399 -46.10 13.31 34.04
N LEU A 400 -44.89 12.94 33.60
CA LEU A 400 -43.67 13.23 34.39
C LEU A 400 -42.40 13.48 33.58
N SER A 401 -41.82 14.64 33.82
CA SER A 401 -40.55 15.15 33.30
C SER A 401 -39.32 14.30 33.64
N GLY A 402 -38.45 14.08 32.64
CA GLY A 402 -37.00 14.05 32.81
C GLY A 402 -36.31 12.68 32.94
N ASN A 403 -35.83 12.12 31.82
CA ASN A 403 -34.39 12.02 31.51
C ASN A 403 -34.15 11.12 30.28
N SER A 404 -33.28 11.59 29.39
CA SER A 404 -32.94 10.97 28.11
C SER A 404 -31.96 9.79 28.26
N GLU A 405 -32.34 8.62 27.74
CA GLU A 405 -31.44 7.46 27.60
C GLU A 405 -30.66 7.50 26.27
N ASN A 406 -29.33 7.43 26.38
CA ASN A 406 -28.40 7.41 25.26
C ASN A 406 -28.03 5.97 24.82
N ALA A 407 -27.87 5.81 23.50
CA ALA A 407 -27.58 4.55 22.82
C ALA A 407 -26.40 3.73 23.41
N ALA A 408 -26.58 2.41 23.44
CA ALA A 408 -25.79 1.40 24.16
C ALA A 408 -24.28 1.31 23.85
N MET A 409 -23.74 2.11 22.93
CA MET A 409 -22.29 2.12 22.65
C MET A 409 -21.56 3.30 23.30
N SER A 410 -22.27 4.36 23.75
CA SER A 410 -21.64 5.51 24.41
C SER A 410 -21.75 5.52 25.94
N THR A 411 -22.46 4.57 26.54
CA THR A 411 -22.62 4.47 28.01
C THR A 411 -21.38 3.90 28.75
N LEU A 412 -20.24 3.78 28.07
CA LEU A 412 -18.99 3.23 28.62
C LEU A 412 -18.02 4.27 29.20
N LEU A 413 -18.49 5.50 29.45
CA LEU A 413 -17.68 6.59 30.01
C LEU A 413 -17.82 6.61 31.54
N LYS A 414 -17.20 5.65 32.23
CA LYS A 414 -16.81 5.82 33.63
C LYS A 414 -15.28 5.77 33.69
N PRO A 415 -14.61 6.74 34.36
CA PRO A 415 -13.17 7.00 34.24
C PRO A 415 -12.30 5.84 34.72
N CYS A 416 -11.08 5.74 34.18
CA CYS A 416 -10.02 4.85 34.64
C CYS A 416 -8.94 5.68 35.36
N ILE A 417 -9.32 6.24 36.51
CA ILE A 417 -8.39 6.77 37.50
C ILE A 417 -8.75 5.97 38.77
N ASP A 418 -7.83 5.27 39.44
CA ASP A 418 -6.38 5.54 39.62
C ASP A 418 -5.41 4.65 38.83
#